data_AF-A0A2G6HJB2-F1
#
_entry.id   AF-A0A2G6HJB2-F1
#
_cell.length_a   1.000
_cell.length_b   1.000
_cell.length_c   1.000
_cell.angle_alpha   90.00
_cell.angle_beta   90.00
_cell.angle_gamma   90.00
#
_symmetry.space_group_name_H-M   'P 1'
#
loop_
_entity.id
_entity.type
_entity.pdbx_description
1 polymer ?
#
loop_
_entity_poly.entity_id
_entity_poly.type
_entity_poly.pdbx_seq_one_letter_code
_entity_poly.pdbx_strand_id
1 'polypeptide(L)'
;MYDLVVNSEEILRFAEEVDAIASRVASIDVSGLSTAAEQAAPGAGISESVAKVERATTELLTQLSKDLGTYSNNVRSFEADFSSHETEVASKFNQMKSFL
;
A
#
# COMPACT_ATOMS: atom_id res chain seq x y z
N MET A 1 -12.85 -27.99 -8.30
CA MET A 1 -11.56 -27.74 -7.62
C MET A 1 -11.04 -26.48 -8.28
N TYR A 2 -11.11 -25.33 -7.61
CA TYR A 2 -10.56 -24.10 -8.20
C TYR A 2 -9.05 -24.23 -8.13
N ASP A 3 -8.40 -24.32 -9.28
CA ASP A 3 -6.96 -24.15 -9.42
C ASP A 3 -6.65 -22.70 -9.03
N LEU A 4 -6.33 -22.51 -7.75
CA LEU A 4 -5.60 -21.32 -7.31
C LEU A 4 -4.16 -21.53 -7.78
N VAL A 5 -3.92 -21.36 -9.08
CA VAL A 5 -2.57 -21.11 -9.59
C VAL A 5 -2.23 -19.72 -9.09
N VAL A 6 -1.58 -19.69 -7.93
CA VAL A 6 -1.07 -18.47 -7.35
C VAL A 6 0.20 -18.12 -8.12
N ASN A 7 0.13 -17.11 -8.98
CA ASN A 7 1.28 -16.66 -9.76
C ASN A 7 2.09 -15.65 -8.94
N SER A 8 3.30 -16.03 -8.49
CA SER A 8 4.23 -15.16 -7.76
C SER A 8 4.47 -13.82 -8.47
N GLU A 9 4.58 -13.81 -9.80
CA GLU A 9 4.78 -12.57 -10.57
C GLU A 9 3.58 -11.62 -10.48
N GLU A 10 2.36 -12.15 -10.41
CA GLU A 10 1.15 -11.33 -10.25
C GLU A 10 1.04 -10.77 -8.84
N ILE A 11 1.43 -11.55 -7.82
CA ILE A 11 1.46 -11.08 -6.43
C ILE A 11 2.48 -9.94 -6.26
N LEU A 12 3.69 -10.11 -6.79
CA LEU A 12 4.73 -9.09 -6.69
C LEU A 12 4.35 -7.81 -7.44
N ARG A 13 3.76 -7.95 -8.63
CA ARG A 13 3.22 -6.80 -9.39
C ARG A 13 2.15 -6.06 -8.62
N PHE A 14 1.25 -6.78 -7.95
CA PHE A 14 0.24 -6.17 -7.10
C PHE A 14 0.87 -5.39 -5.94
N ALA A 15 1.91 -5.91 -5.28
CA ALA A 15 2.64 -5.17 -4.25
C ALA A 15 3.31 -3.90 -4.80
N GLU A 16 3.89 -3.95 -6.00
CA GLU A 16 4.46 -2.78 -6.67
C GLU A 16 3.40 -1.72 -7.00
N GLU A 17 2.21 -2.14 -7.45
CA GLU A 17 1.07 -1.23 -7.68
C GLU A 17 0.63 -0.56 -6.38
N VAL A 18 0.57 -1.29 -5.26
CA VAL A 18 0.27 -0.75 -3.94
C VAL A 18 1.32 0.27 -3.51
N ASP A 19 2.61 0.01 -3.72
CA ASP A 19 3.68 0.97 -3.42
C ASP A 19 3.55 2.25 -4.25
N ALA A 20 3.22 2.12 -5.53
CA ALA A 20 2.97 3.27 -6.40
C ALA A 20 1.78 4.11 -5.90
N ILE A 21 0.71 3.47 -5.42
CA ILE A 21 -0.42 4.16 -4.81
C ILE A 21 0.01 4.83 -3.49
N ALA A 22 0.75 4.15 -2.62
CA ALA A 22 1.25 4.70 -1.36
C ALA A 22 2.11 5.95 -1.57
N SER A 23 2.95 5.94 -2.60
CA SER A 23 3.76 7.08 -3.02
C SER A 23 2.91 8.23 -3.55
N ARG A 24 1.92 7.94 -4.39
CA ARG A 24 0.97 8.95 -4.88
C ARG A 24 0.19 9.59 -3.74
N VAL A 25 -0.30 8.81 -2.79
CA VAL A 25 -0.99 9.32 -1.59
C VAL A 25 -0.07 10.21 -0.77
N ALA A 26 1.18 9.80 -0.53
CA ALA A 26 2.17 10.61 0.21
C ALA A 26 2.52 11.93 -0.50
N SER A 27 2.35 12.00 -1.81
CA SER A 27 2.62 13.20 -2.61
C SER A 27 1.48 14.22 -2.65
N ILE A 28 0.29 13.87 -2.13
CA ILE A 28 -0.84 14.79 -2.08
C ILE A 28 -0.50 15.89 -1.07
N ASP A 29 -0.27 17.09 -1.59
CA ASP A 29 -0.03 18.28 -0.79
C ASP A 29 -1.33 19.10 -0.66
N VAL A 30 -1.77 19.27 0.58
CA VAL A 30 -2.94 20.10 0.94
C VAL A 30 -2.51 21.38 1.67
N SER A 31 -1.20 21.63 1.76
CA SER A 31 -0.69 22.81 2.44
C SER A 31 -1.11 24.10 1.74
N GLY A 32 -1.35 25.14 2.55
CA GLY A 32 -1.70 26.46 2.03
C GLY A 32 -3.17 26.62 1.64
N LEU A 33 -4.02 25.60 1.84
CA LEU A 33 -5.47 25.74 1.67
C LEU A 33 -6.03 26.82 2.59
N SER A 34 -5.55 26.91 3.83
CA SER A 34 -5.97 27.98 4.76
C SER A 34 -5.63 29.38 4.22
N THR A 35 -4.46 29.54 3.61
CA THR A 35 -4.03 30.79 2.97
C THR A 35 -4.90 31.11 1.75
N ALA A 36 -5.17 30.12 0.90
CA ALA A 36 -6.04 30.30 -0.25
C ALA A 36 -7.46 30.70 0.17
N ALA A 37 -7.98 30.14 1.27
CA ALA A 37 -9.29 30.49 1.82
C ALA A 37 -9.34 31.95 2.31
N GLU A 38 -8.29 32.41 3.01
CA GLU A 38 -8.21 33.82 3.44
C GLU A 38 -8.11 34.77 2.24
N GLN A 39 -7.36 34.41 1.20
CA GLN A 39 -7.25 35.22 -0.02
C GLN A 39 -8.56 35.29 -0.80
N ALA A 40 -9.31 34.19 -0.85
CA ALA A 40 -10.59 34.12 -1.56
C ALA A 40 -11.72 34.84 -0.84
N ALA A 41 -11.71 34.85 0.49
CA ALA A 41 -12.73 35.52 1.32
C ALA A 41 -12.12 36.18 2.57
N PRO A 42 -11.44 37.33 2.42
CA PRO A 42 -10.76 38.00 3.52
C PRO A 42 -11.70 38.34 4.67
N GLY A 43 -11.30 38.00 5.89
CA GLY A 43 -12.07 38.31 7.10
C GLY A 43 -13.36 37.50 7.30
N ALA A 44 -13.64 36.49 6.45
CA ALA A 44 -14.79 35.60 6.63
C ALA A 44 -14.63 34.64 7.82
N GLY A 45 -13.44 34.58 8.44
CA GLY A 45 -13.14 33.71 9.58
C GLY A 45 -13.07 32.22 9.23
N ILE A 46 -13.07 31.86 7.95
CA ILE A 46 -13.06 30.47 7.48
C ILE A 46 -11.66 29.84 7.48
N SER A 47 -10.60 30.65 7.46
CA SER A 47 -9.22 30.20 7.39
C SER A 47 -8.82 29.28 8.54
N GLU A 48 -9.36 29.50 9.75
CA GLU A 48 -9.13 28.63 10.91
C GLU A 48 -9.76 27.24 10.72
N SER A 49 -11.01 27.19 10.24
CA SER A 49 -11.69 25.92 9.94
C SER A 49 -10.97 25.16 8.83
N VAL A 50 -10.50 25.87 7.79
CA VAL A 50 -9.72 25.25 6.71
C VAL A 50 -8.38 24.73 7.23
N ALA A 51 -7.70 25.43 8.15
CA ALA A 51 -6.47 24.93 8.77
C ALA A 51 -6.69 23.64 9.57
N LYS A 52 -7.87 23.46 10.19
CA LYS A 52 -8.24 22.20 10.86
C LYS A 52 -8.45 21.07 9.86
N VAL A 53 -9.13 21.34 8.74
CA VAL A 53 -9.33 20.38 7.65
C VAL A 53 -8.00 19.99 7.01
N GLU A 54 -7.13 20.96 6.75
CA GLU A 54 -5.78 20.75 6.22
C GLU A 54 -4.99 19.78 7.12
N ARG A 55 -4.93 20.05 8.43
CA ARG A 55 -4.27 19.16 9.39
C ARG A 55 -4.84 17.74 9.38
N ALA A 56 -6.17 17.62 9.50
CA ALA A 56 -6.83 16.32 9.52
C ALA A 56 -6.58 15.54 8.21
N THR A 57 -6.57 16.23 7.07
CA THR A 57 -6.30 15.62 5.76
C THR A 57 -4.84 15.15 5.68
N THR A 58 -3.88 15.94 6.14
CA THR A 58 -2.46 15.55 6.20
C THR A 58 -2.25 14.31 7.08
N GLU A 59 -2.91 14.24 8.24
CA GLU A 59 -2.87 13.08 9.13
C GLU A 59 -3.44 11.83 8.46
N LEU A 60 -4.60 11.95 7.79
CA LEU A 60 -5.22 10.84 7.05
C LEU A 60 -4.37 10.35 5.88
N LEU A 61 -3.79 11.26 5.09
CA LEU A 61 -2.91 10.90 3.98
C LEU A 61 -1.65 10.18 4.46
N THR A 62 -1.06 10.67 5.57
CA THR A 62 0.11 10.05 6.20
C THR A 62 -0.21 8.63 6.65
N GLN A 63 -1.33 8.45 7.34
CA GLN A 63 -1.74 7.15 7.85
C GLN A 63 -2.08 6.18 6.71
N LEU A 64 -2.80 6.64 5.68
CA LEU A 64 -3.16 5.82 4.52
C LEU A 64 -1.91 5.35 3.75
N SER A 65 -0.94 6.25 3.51
CA SER A 65 0.31 5.88 2.85
C SER A 65 1.09 4.81 3.64
N LYS A 66 1.14 4.95 4.97
CA LYS A 66 1.76 3.97 5.85
C LYS A 66 1.05 2.61 5.79
N ASP A 67 -0.28 2.60 5.87
CA ASP A 67 -1.05 1.36 5.86
C ASP A 67 -0.95 0.63 4.52
N LEU A 68 -0.90 1.37 3.41
CA LEU A 68 -0.62 0.81 2.09
C LEU A 68 0.79 0.19 2.02
N GLY A 69 1.81 0.86 2.58
CA GLY A 69 3.15 0.30 2.67
C GLY A 69 3.21 -0.97 3.52
N THR A 70 2.50 -1.01 4.65
CA THR A 70 2.37 -2.24 5.46
C THR A 70 1.66 -3.35 4.68
N TYR A 71 0.59 -3.04 3.97
CA TYR A 71 -0.13 -4.02 3.17
C TYR A 71 0.74 -4.61 2.04
N SER A 72 1.47 -3.76 1.32
CA SER A 72 2.44 -4.18 0.30
C SER A 72 3.52 -5.11 0.85
N ASN A 73 4.07 -4.79 2.03
CA ASN A 73 5.03 -5.67 2.71
C ASN A 73 4.42 -7.02 3.11
N ASN A 74 3.18 -7.04 3.58
CA ASN A 74 2.49 -8.28 3.92
C ASN A 74 2.27 -9.16 2.69
N VAL A 75 1.94 -8.56 1.54
CA VAL A 75 1.79 -9.26 0.26
C VAL A 75 3.12 -9.92 -0.15
N ARG A 76 4.24 -9.22 -0.02
CA ARG A 76 5.57 -9.79 -0.30
C ARG A 76 5.96 -10.91 0.65
N SER A 77 5.67 -10.77 1.95
CA SER A 77 5.89 -11.84 2.92
C SER A 77 5.08 -13.09 2.58
N PHE A 78 3.81 -12.91 2.18
CA PHE A 78 2.97 -14.02 1.73
C PHE A 78 3.55 -14.72 0.50
N GLU A 79 4.04 -13.98 -0.50
CA GLU A 79 4.69 -14.55 -1.68
C GLU A 79 5.95 -15.35 -1.30
N ALA A 80 6.79 -14.79 -0.41
CA ALA A 80 8.00 -15.48 0.05
C ALA A 80 7.70 -16.79 0.77
N ASP A 81 6.69 -16.80 1.64
CA ASP A 81 6.24 -18.00 2.36
C ASP A 81 5.68 -19.05 1.38
N PHE A 82 4.91 -18.62 0.39
CA PHE A 82 4.36 -19.49 -0.64
C PHE A 82 5.46 -20.12 -1.51
N SER A 83 6.39 -19.33 -2.02
CA SER A 83 7.53 -19.78 -2.83
C SER A 83 8.45 -20.75 -2.07
N SER A 84 8.63 -20.52 -0.78
CA SER A 84 9.34 -21.44 0.13
C SER A 84 8.61 -22.79 0.22
N HIS A 85 7.28 -22.77 0.39
CA HIS A 85 6.48 -23.99 0.47
C HIS A 85 6.49 -24.78 -0.84
N GLU A 86 6.38 -24.12 -2.00
CA GLU A 86 6.50 -24.79 -3.32
C GLU A 86 7.84 -25.50 -3.47
N THR A 87 8.94 -24.85 -3.06
CA THR A 87 10.28 -25.44 -3.09
C THR A 87 10.39 -26.68 -2.19
N GLU A 88 9.80 -26.63 -1.00
CA GLU A 88 9.76 -27.76 -0.06
C GLU A 88 9.01 -28.96 -0.65
N VAL A 89 7.84 -28.70 -1.24
CA VAL A 89 7.00 -29.73 -1.88
C VAL A 89 7.74 -30.36 -3.06
N ALA A 90 8.35 -29.56 -3.93
CA ALA A 90 9.14 -30.05 -5.07
C ALA A 90 10.33 -30.91 -4.62
N SER A 91 11.02 -30.50 -3.56
CA SER A 91 12.13 -31.26 -2.95
C SER A 91 11.67 -32.62 -2.44
N LYS A 92 10.58 -32.66 -1.66
CA LYS A 92 9.99 -33.91 -1.14
C LYS A 92 9.56 -34.84 -2.27
N PHE A 93 8.94 -34.31 -3.32
CA PHE A 93 8.54 -35.10 -4.48
C PHE A 93 9.75 -35.72 -5.19
N ASN A 94 10.82 -34.95 -5.41
CA ASN A 94 12.04 -35.44 -6.03
C ASN A 94 12.74 -36.51 -5.18
N GLN A 95 12.74 -36.35 -3.84
CA GLN A 95 13.24 -37.37 -2.92
C GLN A 95 12.45 -38.67 -3.06
N MET A 96 11.11 -38.61 -3.03
CA MET A 96 10.27 -39.79 -3.21
C MET A 96 10.55 -40.49 -4.55
N LYS A 97 10.72 -39.71 -5.62
CA LYS A 97 11.01 -40.22 -6.96
C LYS A 97 12.35 -40.97 -7.04
N SER A 98 13.32 -40.63 -6.18
CA SER A 98 14.62 -41.30 -6.13
C SER A 98 14.60 -42.69 -5.48
N PHE A 99 13.52 -43.03 -4.77
CA PHE A 99 13.31 -44.35 -4.15
C PHE A 99 12.46 -45.31 -5.00
N LEU A 100 11.94 -44.84 -6.14
CA LEU A 100 11.14 -45.59 -7.11
C LEU A 100 11.98 -45.93 -8.34
#